data_AF-A0A7R9WG30-F1
#
_entry.id   AF-A0A7R9WG30-F1
#
_cell.length_a   1.000
_cell.length_b   1.000
_cell.length_c   1.000
_cell.angle_alpha   90.00
_cell.angle_beta   90.00
_cell.angle_gamma   90.00
#
_symmetry.space_group_name_H-M   'P 1'
#
loop_
_entity.id
_entity.type
_entity.pdbx_description
1 polymer ?
#
loop_
_entity_poly.entity_id
_entity_poly.type
_entity_poly.pdbx_seq_one_letter_code
_entity_poly.pdbx_strand_id
1 'polypeptide(L)'
;ERGSSAWTVLVRPELGGGLSAKSRYLRGKTLKREARALGLDPDTQTVVCLRIKVENRRTDMGVLRRIRVIQRGTGSGGPVRFLVPPEIGALKKGQSASVVLGLLFSASSDRDGSLVAKFEVKSDRGSHQVEVRPPLGELLLPCKLGKKAFEGEMNKLQGMYQRTTTSFSLPSVGKASVEELRATLPGRIVKHGNLTPVGKFGWRDDDKCAFAGKLPVSGSTVCVVVTC
;
A
#
# COMPACT_ATOMS: atom_id res chain seq x y z
N GLU A 1 10.18 4.07 -9.82
CA GLU A 1 10.22 3.14 -8.66
C GLU A 1 8.91 2.36 -8.52
N ARG A 2 8.91 1.04 -8.81
CA ARG A 2 7.80 0.10 -8.58
C ARG A 2 7.95 -0.58 -7.21
N GLY A 3 7.95 0.20 -6.13
CA GLY A 3 8.38 -0.30 -4.81
C GLY A 3 7.49 0.08 -3.63
N SER A 4 6.41 0.83 -3.86
CA SER A 4 5.50 1.23 -2.77
C SER A 4 4.11 1.63 -3.26
N SER A 5 3.12 1.54 -2.39
CA SER A 5 1.77 2.08 -2.62
C SER A 5 1.76 3.61 -2.67
N ALA A 6 0.58 4.18 -2.97
CA ALA A 6 0.32 5.60 -2.74
C ALA A 6 0.42 5.94 -1.23
N TRP A 7 0.64 7.22 -0.93
CA TRP A 7 0.66 7.71 0.45
C TRP A 7 -0.75 7.84 1.01
N THR A 8 -0.99 7.24 2.16
CA THR A 8 -2.20 7.35 2.96
C THR A 8 -1.94 8.23 4.18
N VAL A 9 -2.87 9.12 4.51
CA VAL A 9 -2.74 9.98 5.69
C VAL A 9 -2.99 9.16 6.95
N LEU A 10 -2.07 9.23 7.91
CA LEU A 10 -2.23 8.64 9.24
C LEU A 10 -2.62 9.70 10.27
N VAL A 11 -1.93 10.84 10.27
CA VAL A 11 -2.18 11.97 11.17
C VAL A 11 -2.22 13.25 10.36
N ARG A 12 -3.32 13.99 10.52
CA ARG A 12 -3.51 15.32 9.95
C ARG A 12 -2.88 16.36 10.86
N PRO A 13 -2.08 17.30 10.34
CA PRO A 13 -1.35 18.26 11.18
C PRO A 13 -2.28 19.14 12.03
N GLU A 14 -3.48 19.42 11.57
CA GLU A 14 -4.51 20.20 12.27
C GLU A 14 -4.99 19.49 13.54
N LEU A 15 -5.02 18.15 13.52
CA LEU A 15 -5.38 17.31 14.66
C LEU A 15 -4.16 16.93 15.50
N GLY A 16 -2.96 17.04 14.92
CA GLY A 16 -1.69 16.58 15.49
C GLY A 16 -0.85 17.64 16.21
N GLY A 17 -1.40 18.83 16.45
CA GLY A 17 -0.61 19.96 16.98
C GLY A 17 0.57 20.34 16.08
N GLY A 18 0.38 20.16 14.76
CA GLY A 18 1.38 20.33 13.70
C GLY A 18 2.13 19.07 13.28
N LEU A 19 1.95 17.93 13.95
CA LEU A 19 2.48 16.64 13.48
C LEU A 19 1.68 16.12 12.29
N SER A 20 2.30 16.01 11.12
CA SER A 20 1.74 15.27 9.99
C SER A 20 2.42 13.92 9.86
N ALA A 21 1.64 12.86 9.71
CA ALA A 21 2.15 11.52 9.43
C ALA A 21 1.41 10.91 8.24
N LYS A 22 2.16 10.30 7.33
CA LYS A 22 1.63 9.55 6.17
C LYS A 22 2.34 8.22 6.08
N SER A 23 1.68 7.19 5.57
CA SER A 23 2.29 5.88 5.34
C SER A 23 2.07 5.38 3.92
N ARG A 24 2.90 4.43 3.51
CA ARG A 24 2.71 3.65 2.30
C ARG A 24 3.25 2.24 2.51
N TYR A 25 2.62 1.26 1.89
CA TYR A 25 3.09 -0.12 1.86
C TYR A 25 4.34 -0.23 1.00
N LEU A 26 5.33 -1.00 1.46
CA LEU A 26 6.53 -1.31 0.70
C LEU A 26 6.33 -2.61 -0.08
N ARG A 27 6.93 -2.70 -1.27
CA ARG A 27 6.83 -3.87 -2.15
C ARG A 27 8.16 -4.23 -2.79
N GLY A 28 8.21 -5.42 -3.39
CA GLY A 28 9.29 -5.88 -4.23
C GLY A 28 10.66 -5.78 -3.54
N LYS A 29 11.66 -5.27 -4.25
CA LYS A 29 13.04 -5.16 -3.74
C LYS A 29 13.13 -4.31 -2.47
N THR A 30 12.34 -3.23 -2.37
CA THR A 30 12.34 -2.35 -1.20
C THR A 30 11.80 -3.08 0.02
N LEU A 31 10.67 -3.78 -0.10
CA LEU A 31 10.15 -4.64 0.98
C LEU A 31 11.20 -5.65 1.42
N LYS A 32 11.79 -6.40 0.48
CA LYS A 32 12.80 -7.42 0.78
C LYS A 32 13.98 -6.88 1.56
N ARG A 33 14.49 -5.71 1.17
CA ARG A 33 15.62 -5.05 1.85
C ARG A 33 15.25 -4.63 3.27
N GLU A 34 14.14 -3.89 3.43
CA GLU A 34 13.77 -3.34 4.73
C GLU A 34 13.31 -4.43 5.71
N ALA A 35 12.57 -5.44 5.25
CA ALA A 35 12.16 -6.57 6.07
C ALA A 35 13.37 -7.36 6.60
N ARG A 36 14.36 -7.65 5.76
CA ARG A 36 15.61 -8.31 6.20
C ARG A 36 16.38 -7.46 7.20
N ALA A 37 16.46 -6.15 7.00
CA ALA A 37 17.10 -5.23 7.95
C ALA A 37 16.39 -5.22 9.33
N LEU A 38 15.09 -5.53 9.35
CA LEU A 38 14.30 -5.70 10.57
C LEU A 38 14.32 -7.14 11.12
N GLY A 39 15.03 -8.08 10.49
CA GLY A 39 15.05 -9.49 10.91
C GLY A 39 13.74 -10.24 10.64
N LEU A 40 12.98 -9.83 9.63
CA LEU A 40 11.81 -10.53 9.11
C LEU A 40 12.15 -11.28 7.83
N ASP A 41 11.49 -12.42 7.60
CA ASP A 41 11.59 -13.15 6.34
C ASP A 41 10.64 -12.52 5.30
N PRO A 42 11.18 -11.83 4.27
CA PRO A 42 10.36 -11.13 3.29
C PRO A 42 9.66 -12.05 2.28
N ASP A 43 10.00 -13.34 2.27
CA ASP A 43 9.40 -14.30 1.34
C ASP A 43 8.14 -14.95 1.95
N THR A 44 7.84 -14.68 3.23
CA THR A 44 6.55 -15.00 3.85
C THR A 44 5.47 -14.01 3.47
N GLN A 45 4.26 -14.50 3.18
CA GLN A 45 3.11 -13.67 2.79
C GLN A 45 2.47 -12.91 3.96
N THR A 46 2.92 -13.18 5.18
CA THR A 46 2.43 -12.58 6.42
C THR A 46 3.21 -11.32 6.82
N VAL A 47 4.30 -11.01 6.11
CA VAL A 47 5.12 -9.83 6.36
C VAL A 47 4.61 -8.63 5.57
N VAL A 48 4.34 -7.54 6.29
CA VAL A 48 3.98 -6.25 5.73
C VAL A 48 4.92 -5.19 6.29
N CYS A 49 5.50 -4.37 5.42
CA CYS A 49 6.29 -3.21 5.86
C CYS A 49 5.63 -1.90 5.41
N LEU A 50 5.58 -0.95 6.34
CA LEU A 50 5.08 0.40 6.11
C LEU A 50 6.23 1.39 6.20
N ARG A 51 6.40 2.23 5.17
CA ARG A 51 7.20 3.44 5.33
C ARG A 51 6.30 4.54 5.84
N ILE A 52 6.64 5.09 7.00
CA ILE A 52 5.95 6.21 7.61
C ILE A 52 6.81 7.45 7.43
N LYS A 53 6.27 8.48 6.80
CA LYS A 53 6.87 9.82 6.73
C LYS A 53 6.19 10.70 7.77
N VAL A 54 6.98 11.30 8.65
CA VAL A 54 6.54 12.30 9.62
C VAL A 54 7.11 13.66 9.24
N GLU A 55 6.33 14.71 9.44
CA GLU A 55 6.70 16.08 9.08
C GLU A 55 6.16 17.04 10.13
N ASN A 56 6.98 18.02 10.53
CA ASN A 56 6.54 19.13 11.35
C ASN A 56 5.94 20.22 10.46
N ARG A 57 4.61 20.33 10.47
CA ARG A 57 3.81 21.31 9.75
C ARG A 57 3.20 22.37 10.67
N ARG A 58 3.83 22.66 11.80
CA ARG A 58 3.41 23.76 12.67
C ARG A 58 3.45 25.09 11.92
N THR A 59 2.50 25.97 12.24
CA THR A 59 2.44 27.32 11.69
C THR A 59 3.45 28.25 12.39
N ASP A 60 3.73 28.00 13.67
CA ASP A 60 4.78 28.67 14.44
C ASP A 60 6.18 28.04 14.21
N MET A 61 7.21 28.60 14.85
CA MET A 61 8.59 28.09 14.83
C MET A 61 8.82 26.91 15.80
N GLY A 62 7.75 26.29 16.30
CA GLY A 62 7.84 25.23 17.29
C GLY A 62 8.53 23.97 16.76
N VAL A 63 9.25 23.28 17.65
CA VAL A 63 9.93 22.01 17.37
C VAL A 63 9.07 20.88 17.91
N LEU A 64 8.79 19.86 17.09
CA LEU A 64 8.20 18.60 17.56
C LEU A 64 9.30 17.70 18.10
N ARG A 65 9.08 17.08 19.26
CA ARG A 65 10.06 16.19 19.90
C ARG A 65 9.44 14.85 20.24
N ARG A 66 10.32 13.89 20.54
CA ARG A 66 9.97 12.56 21.03
C ARG A 66 8.95 11.85 20.14
N ILE A 67 9.18 11.90 18.83
CA ILE A 67 8.24 11.32 17.86
C ILE A 67 8.48 9.82 17.80
N ARG A 68 7.46 9.03 18.15
CA ARG A 68 7.54 7.57 18.29
C ARG A 68 6.33 6.91 17.65
N VAL A 69 6.55 5.72 17.11
CA VAL A 69 5.48 4.77 16.82
C VAL A 69 5.35 3.87 18.05
N ILE A 70 4.15 3.59 18.52
CA ILE A 70 3.94 2.76 19.71
C ILE A 70 2.88 1.70 19.38
N GLN A 71 3.19 0.43 19.56
CA GLN A 71 2.19 -0.61 19.47
C GLN A 71 1.28 -0.55 20.71
N ARG A 72 -0.04 -0.49 20.50
CA ARG A 72 -1.02 -0.69 21.57
C ARG A 72 -1.97 -1.80 21.16
N GLY A 73 -2.04 -2.86 21.98
CA GLY A 73 -3.04 -3.93 21.92
C GLY A 73 -3.32 -4.49 20.52
N THR A 74 -2.83 -5.69 20.24
CA THR A 74 -3.24 -6.42 19.03
C THR A 74 -4.62 -7.02 19.28
N GLY A 75 -5.67 -6.42 18.71
CA GLY A 75 -6.97 -7.08 18.61
C GLY A 75 -6.88 -8.37 17.78
N SER A 76 -8.00 -9.09 17.64
CA SER A 76 -8.06 -10.23 16.72
C SER A 76 -7.66 -9.80 15.29
N GLY A 77 -6.84 -10.62 14.61
CA GLY A 77 -6.26 -10.26 13.30
C GLY A 77 -5.06 -9.31 13.36
N GLY A 78 -4.56 -9.02 14.57
CA GLY A 78 -3.36 -8.24 14.81
C GLY A 78 -2.05 -8.94 14.41
N PRO A 79 -0.96 -8.18 14.20
CA PRO A 79 0.36 -8.75 13.97
C PRO A 79 0.90 -9.43 15.23
N VAL A 80 1.44 -10.64 15.09
CA VAL A 80 2.14 -11.36 16.17
C VAL A 80 3.50 -10.76 16.49
N ARG A 81 4.14 -10.07 15.53
CA ARG A 81 5.33 -9.24 15.80
C ARG A 81 5.16 -7.86 15.18
N PHE A 82 5.50 -6.85 15.96
CA PHE A 82 5.41 -5.45 15.58
C PHE A 82 6.76 -4.80 15.86
N LEU A 83 7.51 -4.53 14.80
CA LEU A 83 8.87 -4.01 14.88
C LEU A 83 8.84 -2.50 14.76
N VAL A 84 8.84 -1.86 15.92
CA VAL A 84 8.78 -0.41 16.07
C VAL A 84 10.10 0.24 15.65
N PRO A 85 10.08 1.29 14.82
CA PRO A 85 11.29 2.03 14.47
C PRO A 85 11.85 2.86 15.64
N PRO A 86 13.14 3.26 15.56
CA PRO A 86 13.73 4.19 16.53
C PRO A 86 12.97 5.51 16.63
N GLU A 87 13.05 6.12 17.81
CA GLU A 87 12.50 7.45 18.08
C GLU A 87 13.19 8.54 17.26
N ILE A 88 12.39 9.48 16.75
CA ILE A 88 12.91 10.71 16.15
C ILE A 88 12.94 11.77 17.25
N GLY A 89 14.14 12.18 17.64
CA GLY A 89 14.35 13.07 18.78
C GLY A 89 13.73 14.45 18.60
N ALA A 90 13.89 15.06 17.43
CA ALA A 90 13.35 16.38 17.12
C ALA A 90 13.15 16.62 15.62
N LEU A 91 12.12 17.39 15.26
CA LEU A 91 11.90 17.96 13.93
C LEU A 91 11.58 19.45 14.05
N LYS A 92 12.40 20.31 13.45
CA LYS A 92 12.12 21.75 13.31
C LYS A 92 11.01 21.98 12.28
N LYS A 93 10.42 23.18 12.25
CA LYS A 93 9.39 23.55 11.27
C LYS A 93 9.81 23.20 9.84
N GLY A 94 8.93 22.53 9.10
CA GLY A 94 9.15 22.10 7.72
C GLY A 94 10.07 20.88 7.56
N GLN A 95 10.72 20.41 8.62
CA GLN A 95 11.53 19.21 8.56
C GLN A 95 10.67 17.95 8.53
N SER A 96 11.18 16.93 7.83
CA SER A 96 10.55 15.61 7.76
C SER A 96 11.57 14.51 7.98
N ALA A 97 11.09 13.39 8.50
CA ALA A 97 11.85 12.15 8.64
C ALA A 97 11.01 10.98 8.13
N SER A 98 11.66 9.88 7.80
CA SER A 98 10.99 8.65 7.38
C SER A 98 11.53 7.46 8.17
N VAL A 99 10.62 6.61 8.61
CA VAL A 99 10.91 5.38 9.35
C VAL A 99 10.18 4.20 8.71
N VAL A 100 10.63 2.98 9.00
CA VAL A 100 9.98 1.76 8.52
C VAL A 100 9.43 0.99 9.71
N LEU A 101 8.16 0.62 9.61
CA LEU A 101 7.45 -0.22 10.55
C LEU A 101 7.30 -1.62 9.93
N GLY A 102 7.79 -2.65 10.63
CA GLY A 102 7.64 -4.04 10.22
C GLY A 102 6.50 -4.73 10.98
N LEU A 103 5.63 -5.43 10.25
CA LEU A 103 4.49 -6.16 10.77
C LEU A 103 4.57 -7.62 10.32
N LEU A 104 4.46 -8.56 11.24
CA LEU A 104 4.30 -9.98 10.95
C LEU A 104 2.95 -10.44 11.49
N PHE A 105 2.05 -10.87 10.61
CA PHE A 105 0.76 -11.45 10.98
C PHE A 105 0.87 -12.95 11.27
N SER A 106 -0.07 -13.49 12.05
CA SER A 106 -0.11 -14.92 12.36
C SER A 106 -0.42 -15.79 11.14
N ALA A 107 -1.20 -15.27 10.21
CA ALA A 107 -1.61 -15.95 8.99
C ALA A 107 -1.84 -14.95 7.85
N SER A 108 -1.70 -15.41 6.61
CA SER A 108 -2.15 -14.66 5.44
C SER A 108 -3.66 -14.81 5.29
N SER A 109 -4.27 -13.95 4.47
CA SER A 109 -5.71 -13.96 4.27
C SER A 109 -6.08 -13.47 2.88
N ASP A 110 -7.06 -14.12 2.28
CA ASP A 110 -7.70 -13.70 1.02
C ASP A 110 -8.84 -12.72 1.26
N ARG A 111 -9.25 -12.52 2.52
CA ARG A 111 -10.33 -11.63 2.89
C ARG A 111 -9.82 -10.19 3.02
N ASP A 112 -10.39 -9.30 2.23
CA ASP A 112 -10.04 -7.87 2.27
C ASP A 112 -10.27 -7.28 3.68
N GLY A 113 -9.32 -6.47 4.13
CA GLY A 113 -9.36 -5.80 5.43
C GLY A 113 -9.28 -6.70 6.68
N SER A 114 -9.03 -8.00 6.53
CA SER A 114 -8.96 -8.94 7.66
C SER A 114 -7.68 -8.80 8.51
N LEU A 115 -6.58 -8.35 7.90
CA LEU A 115 -5.35 -8.02 8.61
C LEU A 115 -5.44 -6.59 9.14
N VAL A 116 -5.26 -6.41 10.44
CA VAL A 116 -5.41 -5.10 11.08
C VAL A 116 -4.21 -4.83 11.98
N ALA A 117 -3.53 -3.71 11.79
CA ALA A 117 -2.52 -3.24 12.74
C ALA A 117 -2.97 -1.91 13.36
N LYS A 118 -3.04 -1.89 14.69
CA LYS A 118 -3.36 -0.72 15.50
C LYS A 118 -2.11 -0.26 16.23
N PHE A 119 -1.82 1.03 16.14
CA PHE A 119 -0.68 1.64 16.81
C PHE A 119 -0.93 3.12 17.04
N GLU A 120 -0.04 3.77 17.78
CA GLU A 120 -0.06 5.20 17.99
C GLU A 120 1.14 5.87 17.33
N VAL A 121 0.90 7.03 16.74
CA VAL A 121 1.97 7.98 16.41
C VAL A 121 1.95 9.06 17.48
N LYS A 122 3.00 9.07 18.31
CA LYS A 122 3.13 9.95 19.48
C LYS A 122 4.19 11.01 19.24
N SER A 123 3.98 12.20 19.79
CA SER A 123 4.99 13.26 19.95
C SER A 123 4.87 13.87 21.35
N ASP A 124 5.69 14.87 21.66
CA ASP A 124 5.56 15.73 22.83
C ASP A 124 4.25 16.56 22.87
N ARG A 125 3.51 16.63 21.75
CA ARG A 125 2.24 17.35 21.64
C ARG A 125 1.00 16.49 21.81
N GLY A 126 1.13 15.16 21.78
CA GLY A 126 -0.01 14.27 21.88
C GLY A 126 0.25 12.88 21.32
N SER A 127 -0.76 12.01 21.45
CA SER A 127 -0.77 10.67 20.88
C SER A 127 -1.95 10.50 19.95
N HIS A 128 -1.73 9.91 18.79
CA HIS A 128 -2.77 9.70 17.78
C HIS A 128 -2.89 8.21 17.48
N GLN A 129 -4.05 7.64 17.77
CA GLN A 129 -4.35 6.26 17.40
C GLN A 129 -4.53 6.16 15.89
N VAL A 130 -3.89 5.16 15.32
CA VAL A 130 -3.85 4.87 13.91
C VAL A 130 -4.17 3.41 13.71
N GLU A 131 -5.03 3.14 12.73
CA GLU A 131 -5.32 1.81 12.26
C GLU A 131 -4.94 1.71 10.79
N VAL A 132 -4.24 0.63 10.44
CA VAL A 132 -3.93 0.30 9.05
C VAL A 132 -4.46 -1.10 8.75
N ARG A 133 -5.13 -1.20 7.61
CA ARG A 133 -5.60 -2.46 7.03
C ARG A 133 -4.95 -2.59 5.65
N PRO A 134 -4.00 -3.52 5.45
CA PRO A 134 -3.49 -3.81 4.12
C PRO A 134 -4.67 -4.23 3.23
N PRO A 135 -5.02 -3.45 2.18
CA PRO A 135 -6.06 -3.89 1.27
C PRO A 135 -5.55 -5.10 0.49
N LEU A 136 -6.46 -5.95 0.02
CA LEU A 136 -6.14 -7.19 -0.66
C LEU A 136 -5.19 -6.98 -1.85
N GLY A 137 -5.33 -5.86 -2.56
CA GLY A 137 -4.46 -5.46 -3.66
C GLY A 137 -2.98 -5.26 -3.29
N GLU A 138 -2.64 -5.05 -2.01
CA GLU A 138 -1.25 -5.02 -1.53
C GLU A 138 -0.69 -6.43 -1.32
N LEU A 139 -1.56 -7.36 -0.94
CA LEU A 139 -1.21 -8.72 -0.55
C LEU A 139 -1.12 -9.68 -1.74
N LEU A 140 -1.54 -9.24 -2.93
CA LEU A 140 -1.49 -10.03 -4.15
C LEU A 140 -0.05 -10.47 -4.48
N LEU A 141 0.10 -11.71 -4.90
CA LEU A 141 1.36 -12.23 -5.39
C LEU A 141 1.51 -11.98 -6.89
N PRO A 142 2.74 -11.80 -7.40
CA PRO A 142 2.98 -11.69 -8.83
C PRO A 142 2.42 -12.89 -9.60
N CYS A 143 1.78 -12.62 -10.74
CA CYS A 143 1.16 -13.64 -11.59
C CYS A 143 1.48 -13.37 -13.05
N LYS A 144 2.41 -14.13 -13.64
CA LYS A 144 2.74 -14.01 -15.07
C LYS A 144 1.77 -14.86 -15.88
N LEU A 145 0.88 -14.21 -16.61
CA LEU A 145 -0.06 -14.88 -17.51
C LEU A 145 0.13 -14.40 -18.96
N GLY A 146 0.08 -15.36 -19.89
CA GLY A 146 -0.11 -15.07 -21.31
C GLY A 146 -1.58 -14.73 -21.61
N LYS A 147 -1.83 -14.11 -22.77
CA LYS A 147 -3.18 -13.67 -23.18
C LYS A 147 -4.21 -14.81 -23.16
N LYS A 148 -3.90 -15.96 -23.80
CA LYS A 148 -4.77 -17.13 -23.86
C LYS A 148 -5.10 -17.70 -22.48
N ALA A 149 -4.11 -17.77 -21.58
CA ALA A 149 -4.31 -18.26 -20.22
C ALA A 149 -5.21 -17.32 -19.42
N PHE A 150 -4.99 -16.00 -19.55
CA PHE A 150 -5.84 -15.00 -18.90
C PHE A 150 -7.28 -15.04 -19.38
N GLU A 151 -7.52 -15.19 -20.70
CA GLU A 151 -8.86 -15.36 -21.25
C GLU A 151 -9.53 -16.63 -20.70
N GLY A 152 -8.79 -17.73 -20.58
CA GLY A 152 -9.26 -18.94 -19.92
C GLY A 152 -9.67 -18.71 -18.46
N GLU A 153 -8.86 -18.00 -17.67
CA GLU A 153 -9.20 -17.64 -16.29
C GLU A 153 -10.42 -16.72 -16.22
N MET A 154 -10.50 -15.71 -17.09
CA MET A 154 -11.66 -14.81 -17.18
C MET A 154 -12.95 -15.57 -17.55
N ASN A 155 -12.88 -16.60 -18.38
CA ASN A 155 -14.04 -17.41 -18.76
C ASN A 155 -14.52 -18.31 -17.61
N LYS A 156 -13.61 -18.78 -16.74
CA LYS A 156 -13.98 -19.50 -15.51
C LYS A 156 -14.72 -18.62 -14.51
N LEU A 157 -14.50 -17.31 -14.57
CA LEU A 157 -15.17 -16.30 -13.75
C LEU A 157 -16.54 -15.87 -14.34
N GLN A 158 -17.07 -16.58 -15.33
CA GLN A 158 -18.43 -16.34 -15.82
C GLN A 158 -19.45 -17.10 -14.96
N GLY A 159 -20.56 -16.46 -14.59
CA GLY A 159 -21.60 -17.05 -13.73
C GLY A 159 -21.61 -16.48 -12.30
N MET A 160 -21.62 -17.36 -11.29
CA MET A 160 -21.80 -17.01 -9.86
C MET A 160 -20.59 -16.30 -9.23
N TYR A 161 -19.41 -16.35 -9.87
CA TYR A 161 -18.22 -15.62 -9.46
C TYR A 161 -18.25 -14.22 -10.10
N GLN A 162 -18.83 -13.26 -9.39
CA GLN A 162 -19.21 -11.97 -9.96
C GLN A 162 -18.02 -11.17 -10.49
N ARG A 163 -18.02 -10.90 -11.79
CA ARG A 163 -17.22 -9.83 -12.41
C ARG A 163 -17.75 -8.49 -11.92
N THR A 164 -17.12 -7.92 -10.89
CA THR A 164 -17.45 -6.56 -10.44
C THR A 164 -16.83 -5.55 -11.41
N THR A 165 -17.67 -4.65 -11.92
CA THR A 165 -17.23 -3.52 -12.74
C THR A 165 -17.45 -2.24 -11.96
N THR A 166 -16.46 -1.36 -11.93
CA THR A 166 -16.55 -0.07 -11.25
C THR A 166 -15.91 1.00 -12.13
N SER A 167 -16.64 2.09 -12.35
CA SER A 167 -16.13 3.27 -13.04
C SER A 167 -15.49 4.23 -12.04
N PHE A 168 -14.46 4.96 -12.48
CA PHE A 168 -13.85 6.02 -11.70
C PHE A 168 -13.37 7.12 -12.65
N SER A 169 -13.38 8.36 -12.17
CA SER A 169 -12.83 9.49 -12.92
C SER A 169 -11.38 9.69 -12.55
N LEU A 170 -10.52 9.88 -13.56
CA LEU A 170 -9.15 10.31 -13.32
C LEU A 170 -9.15 11.81 -12.99
N PRO A 171 -8.59 12.23 -11.85
CA PRO A 171 -8.44 13.64 -11.57
C PRO A 171 -7.51 14.28 -12.60
N SER A 172 -7.90 15.41 -13.18
CA SER A 172 -7.09 16.18 -14.11
C SER A 172 -5.76 16.56 -13.44
N VAL A 173 -4.65 16.02 -13.94
CA VAL A 173 -3.32 16.34 -13.41
C VAL A 173 -2.75 17.49 -14.24
N GLY A 174 -2.98 18.72 -13.80
CA GLY A 174 -2.52 19.91 -14.51
C GLY A 174 -3.17 20.07 -15.88
N LYS A 175 -2.37 20.39 -16.91
CA LYS A 175 -2.81 20.57 -18.31
C LYS A 175 -2.77 19.26 -19.13
N ALA A 176 -2.63 18.11 -18.48
CA ALA A 176 -2.49 16.84 -19.19
C ALA A 176 -3.73 16.53 -20.04
N SER A 177 -3.52 16.13 -21.29
CA SER A 177 -4.63 15.74 -22.18
C SER A 177 -5.23 14.39 -21.74
N VAL A 178 -6.43 14.07 -22.26
CA VAL A 178 -7.08 12.78 -22.01
C VAL A 178 -6.20 11.63 -22.51
N GLU A 179 -5.58 11.81 -23.67
CA GLU A 179 -4.69 10.84 -24.31
C GLU A 179 -3.43 10.59 -23.46
N GLU A 180 -2.85 11.64 -22.87
CA GLU A 180 -1.70 11.51 -21.97
C GLU A 180 -2.05 10.78 -20.66
N LEU A 181 -3.19 11.14 -20.06
CA LEU A 181 -3.70 10.46 -18.87
C LEU A 181 -3.97 8.98 -19.15
N ARG A 182 -4.58 8.69 -20.31
CA ARG A 182 -4.83 7.33 -20.78
C ARG A 182 -3.52 6.58 -20.99
N ALA A 183 -2.57 7.12 -21.76
CA ALA A 183 -1.29 6.48 -22.07
C ALA A 183 -0.48 6.11 -20.81
N THR A 184 -0.56 6.93 -19.76
CA THR A 184 0.18 6.71 -18.51
C THR A 184 -0.52 5.80 -17.49
N LEU A 185 -1.82 5.54 -17.65
CA LEU A 185 -2.63 4.79 -16.67
C LEU A 185 -2.08 3.37 -16.38
N PRO A 186 -1.74 2.53 -17.38
CA PRO A 186 -1.17 1.20 -17.11
C PRO A 186 0.12 1.26 -16.27
N GLY A 187 0.95 2.28 -16.53
CA GLY A 187 2.16 2.54 -15.77
C GLY A 187 1.87 2.91 -14.33
N ARG A 188 0.86 3.76 -14.09
CA ARG A 188 0.42 4.14 -12.74
C ARG A 188 -0.13 2.94 -11.97
N ILE A 189 -0.92 2.08 -12.60
CA ILE A 189 -1.48 0.86 -11.99
C ILE A 189 -0.35 -0.05 -11.51
N VAL A 190 0.62 -0.38 -12.37
CA VAL A 190 1.73 -1.27 -11.99
C VAL A 190 2.69 -0.61 -11.00
N LYS A 191 2.80 0.72 -11.04
CA LYS A 191 3.62 1.48 -10.09
C LYS A 191 3.01 1.45 -8.68
N HIS A 192 1.68 1.56 -8.57
CA HIS A 192 0.98 1.77 -7.31
C HIS A 192 0.10 0.60 -6.87
N GLY A 193 -0.05 -0.47 -7.65
CA GLY A 193 -0.71 -1.73 -7.30
C GLY A 193 0.25 -2.93 -7.37
N ASN A 194 -0.07 -4.02 -6.67
CA ASN A 194 0.73 -5.25 -6.70
C ASN A 194 0.22 -6.22 -7.78
N LEU A 195 0.16 -5.72 -9.01
CA LEU A 195 -0.42 -6.41 -10.17
C LEU A 195 0.62 -6.57 -11.28
N THR A 196 0.51 -7.66 -12.03
CA THR A 196 1.39 -7.98 -13.15
C THR A 196 0.66 -7.78 -14.47
N PRO A 197 1.25 -7.08 -15.46
CA PRO A 197 0.69 -6.97 -16.80
C PRO A 197 0.50 -8.33 -17.47
N VAL A 198 -0.59 -8.48 -18.23
CA VAL A 198 -0.88 -9.69 -19.00
C VAL A 198 -0.52 -9.47 -20.47
N GLY A 199 0.42 -10.26 -20.98
CA GLY A 199 0.91 -10.12 -22.36
C GLY A 199 1.69 -8.81 -22.59
N LYS A 200 1.46 -8.16 -23.73
CA LYS A 200 2.10 -6.87 -24.06
C LYS A 200 1.62 -5.80 -23.07
N PHE A 201 2.57 -5.09 -22.47
CA PHE A 201 2.29 -4.00 -21.52
C PHE A 201 1.75 -2.78 -22.25
N GLY A 202 0.64 -2.22 -21.75
CA GLY A 202 -0.02 -1.03 -22.30
C GLY A 202 -1.45 -1.31 -22.72
N TRP A 203 -2.02 -0.35 -23.45
CA TRP A 203 -3.31 -0.52 -24.13
C TRP A 203 -3.15 -1.48 -25.30
N ARG A 204 -4.15 -2.34 -25.47
CA ARG A 204 -4.30 -3.24 -26.61
C ARG A 204 -5.17 -2.57 -27.67
N ASP A 205 -5.22 -3.18 -28.85
CA ASP A 205 -6.00 -2.70 -30.00
C ASP A 205 -7.51 -2.63 -29.71
N ASP A 206 -7.98 -3.30 -28.65
CA ASP A 206 -9.38 -3.30 -28.19
C ASP A 206 -9.66 -2.29 -27.06
N ASP A 207 -8.79 -1.29 -26.87
CA ASP A 207 -8.91 -0.27 -25.82
C ASP A 207 -8.94 -0.83 -24.40
N LYS A 208 -8.30 -1.98 -24.20
CA LYS A 208 -8.18 -2.62 -22.88
C LYS A 208 -6.73 -2.75 -22.45
N CYS A 209 -6.51 -2.65 -21.15
CA CYS A 209 -5.31 -3.19 -20.54
C CYS A 209 -5.69 -4.19 -19.45
N ALA A 210 -4.89 -5.25 -19.31
CA ALA A 210 -5.19 -6.37 -18.44
C ALA A 210 -4.03 -6.65 -17.49
N PHE A 211 -4.40 -6.98 -16.26
CA PHE A 211 -3.48 -7.29 -15.18
C PHE A 211 -3.95 -8.50 -14.41
N ALA A 212 -3.01 -9.19 -13.77
CA ALA A 212 -3.29 -10.33 -12.92
C ALA A 212 -2.47 -10.29 -11.63
N GLY A 213 -3.03 -10.90 -10.60
CA GLY A 213 -2.35 -11.26 -9.35
C GLY A 213 -2.81 -12.62 -8.87
N LYS A 214 -2.18 -13.14 -7.82
CA LYS A 214 -2.69 -14.31 -7.09
C LYS A 214 -3.03 -13.94 -5.67
N LEU A 215 -4.13 -14.50 -5.17
CA LEU A 215 -4.46 -14.44 -3.77
C LEU A 215 -3.39 -15.17 -2.94
N PRO A 216 -3.01 -14.64 -1.78
CA PRO A 216 -1.92 -15.20 -0.98
C PRO A 216 -2.23 -16.62 -0.48
N VAL A 217 -3.44 -16.88 0.01
CA VAL A 217 -3.80 -18.17 0.64
C VAL A 217 -4.26 -19.19 -0.39
N SER A 218 -5.34 -18.90 -1.13
CA SER A 218 -5.92 -19.86 -2.08
C SER A 218 -5.10 -20.04 -3.35
N GLY A 219 -4.20 -19.09 -3.66
CA GLY A 219 -3.49 -19.06 -4.94
C GLY A 219 -4.37 -18.73 -6.14
N SER A 220 -5.65 -18.39 -5.91
CA SER A 220 -6.62 -18.08 -6.97
C SER A 220 -6.19 -16.85 -7.77
N THR A 221 -6.45 -16.88 -9.08
CA THR A 221 -6.12 -15.77 -9.97
C THR A 221 -7.09 -14.61 -9.76
N VAL A 222 -6.55 -13.42 -9.51
CA VAL A 222 -7.30 -12.16 -9.58
C VAL A 222 -7.04 -11.54 -10.94
N CYS A 223 -8.09 -11.40 -11.75
CA CYS A 223 -8.03 -10.79 -13.07
C CYS A 223 -8.60 -9.37 -13.03
N VAL A 224 -7.86 -8.40 -13.58
CA VAL A 224 -8.29 -7.00 -13.67
C VAL A 224 -8.21 -6.55 -15.12
N VAL A 225 -9.31 -6.01 -15.63
CA VAL A 225 -9.38 -5.39 -16.95
C VAL A 225 -9.76 -3.93 -16.77
N VAL A 226 -8.97 -3.02 -17.34
CA VAL A 226 -9.28 -1.60 -17.36
C VAL A 226 -9.61 -1.21 -18.79
N THR A 227 -10.74 -0.52 -18.93
CA THR A 227 -11.27 0.04 -20.16
C THR A 227 -11.42 1.54 -19.98
N CYS A 228 -11.14 2.31 -21.03
CA CYS A 228 -11.32 3.77 -21.04
C CYS A 228 -12.45 4.14 -22.00
#